data_AF-A0A0D1CPK2-F1
#
_entry.id   AF-A0A0D1CPK2-F1
#
_cell.length_a   1.000
_cell.length_b   1.000
_cell.length_c   1.000
_cell.angle_alpha   90.00
_cell.angle_beta   90.00
_cell.angle_gamma   90.00
#
_symmetry.space_group_name_H-M   'P 1'
#
loop_
_entity.id
_entity.type
_entity.pdbx_description
1 polymer ?
#
loop_
_entity_poly.entity_id
_entity_poly.type
_entity_poly.pdbx_seq_one_letter_code
_entity_poly.pdbx_strand_id
1 'polypeptide(L)'
;MGGSDIKHDSTTRSGTEALSTSVSDTQRQTETDMSKVHVSDLAQRLLPQASGIGEYAMFDRDAVAVHASPRSFAKDFEREQVRALLDVFTSATAPSVSTELLKQHAKSITLATTDYTLSGPRGAQHPLEIITLHPSHAHAQVLFAAPTATLLLVFKTAPDTDASYQSNEKQGVWTAVRSFASALSQIGL
;
A
#
# COMPACT_ATOMS: atom_id res chain seq x y z
N MET A 1 -77.21 26.71 1.61
CA MET A 1 -76.94 26.93 0.17
C MET A 1 -75.46 26.67 -0.08
N GLY A 2 -75.12 25.76 -1.01
CA GLY A 2 -73.77 25.50 -1.51
C GLY A 2 -73.08 24.22 -1.02
N GLY A 3 -73.29 23.08 -1.73
CA GLY A 3 -72.30 21.98 -1.83
C GLY A 3 -71.11 22.43 -2.69
N SER A 4 -70.00 21.73 -2.86
CA SER A 4 -69.60 20.31 -2.88
C SER A 4 -68.08 20.27 -2.52
N ASP A 5 -67.37 19.19 -2.16
CA ASP A 5 -67.17 17.92 -2.85
C ASP A 5 -66.54 16.88 -1.90
N ILE A 6 -66.96 15.63 -2.08
CA ILE A 6 -66.36 14.43 -1.47
C ILE A 6 -65.27 13.94 -2.43
N LYS A 7 -64.06 13.69 -1.91
CA LYS A 7 -63.10 12.81 -2.60
C LYS A 7 -62.55 11.77 -1.61
N HIS A 8 -63.09 10.56 -1.72
CA HIS A 8 -62.46 9.34 -1.24
C HIS A 8 -61.16 9.13 -2.04
N ASP A 9 -60.05 8.86 -1.35
CA ASP A 9 -59.16 7.80 -1.80
C ASP A 9 -58.54 7.09 -0.59
N SER A 10 -58.48 5.77 -0.73
CA SER A 10 -58.14 4.77 0.25
C SER A 10 -56.80 4.17 -0.13
N THR A 11 -55.76 4.27 0.71
CA THR A 11 -54.75 3.20 0.78
C THR A 11 -53.98 3.23 2.09
N THR A 12 -54.22 2.19 2.88
CA THR A 12 -53.30 1.60 3.84
C THR A 12 -51.94 1.38 3.19
N ARG A 13 -50.84 1.88 3.78
CA ARG A 13 -49.58 1.12 3.76
C ARG A 13 -48.65 1.48 4.91
N SER A 14 -48.50 0.48 5.77
CA SER A 14 -47.36 0.21 6.62
C SER A 14 -46.03 0.55 5.91
N GLY A 15 -45.10 1.18 6.61
CA GLY A 15 -43.81 1.59 6.06
C GLY A 15 -42.77 1.83 7.15
N THR A 16 -42.54 0.84 8.00
CA THR A 16 -41.42 0.78 8.96
C THR A 16 -40.10 0.47 8.23
N GLU A 17 -39.70 1.28 7.23
CA GLU A 17 -38.51 1.00 6.40
C GLU A 17 -37.67 2.24 6.07
N ALA A 18 -37.57 3.21 6.98
CA ALA A 18 -36.76 4.42 6.76
C ALA A 18 -35.67 4.67 7.83
N LEU A 19 -35.30 3.67 8.63
CA LEU A 19 -34.30 3.84 9.71
C LEU A 19 -33.11 2.88 9.65
N SER A 20 -33.06 1.96 8.68
CA SER A 20 -32.00 0.94 8.62
C SER A 20 -30.85 1.25 7.68
N THR A 21 -30.99 2.22 6.77
CA THR A 21 -29.98 2.51 5.73
C THR A 21 -28.95 3.56 6.12
N SER A 22 -29.20 4.40 7.13
CA SER A 22 -28.27 5.51 7.45
C SER A 22 -27.23 5.20 8.53
N VAL A 23 -27.38 4.10 9.28
CA VAL A 23 -26.45 3.74 10.37
C VAL A 23 -25.22 3.02 9.81
N SER A 24 -25.39 2.16 8.80
CA SER A 24 -24.28 1.43 8.16
C SER A 24 -23.34 2.34 7.35
N ASP A 25 -23.87 3.37 6.69
CA ASP A 25 -23.06 4.35 5.97
C ASP A 25 -22.31 5.31 6.91
N THR A 26 -22.93 5.69 8.03
CA THR A 26 -22.29 6.53 9.04
C THR A 26 -21.21 5.75 9.82
N GLN A 27 -21.47 4.49 10.19
CA GLN A 27 -20.47 3.63 10.85
C GLN A 27 -19.27 3.34 9.94
N ARG A 28 -19.51 3.03 8.65
CA ARG A 28 -18.42 2.88 7.67
C ARG A 28 -17.62 4.18 7.52
N GLN A 29 -18.27 5.33 7.49
CA GLN A 29 -17.56 6.61 7.41
C GLN A 29 -16.70 6.90 8.66
N THR A 30 -17.20 6.62 9.87
CA THR A 30 -16.44 6.82 11.12
C THR A 30 -15.31 5.81 11.32
N GLU A 31 -15.48 4.54 10.94
CA GLU A 31 -14.41 3.53 11.00
C GLU A 31 -13.31 3.81 9.96
N THR A 32 -13.69 4.31 8.79
CA THR A 32 -12.73 4.71 7.76
C THR A 32 -11.98 5.99 8.18
N ASP A 33 -12.61 6.94 8.88
CA ASP A 33 -11.92 8.16 9.32
C ASP A 33 -10.98 7.95 10.51
N MET A 34 -11.33 7.10 11.47
CA MET A 34 -10.41 6.80 12.58
C MET A 34 -9.21 5.95 12.13
N SER A 35 -9.40 5.00 11.21
CA SER A 35 -8.30 4.21 10.65
C SER A 35 -7.31 5.05 9.82
N LYS A 36 -7.79 6.07 9.09
CA LYS A 36 -6.94 7.02 8.35
C LYS A 36 -5.99 7.80 9.27
N VAL A 37 -6.51 8.36 10.36
CA VAL A 37 -5.72 9.15 11.32
C VAL A 37 -4.63 8.28 11.94
N HIS A 38 -4.96 7.04 12.30
CA HIS A 38 -3.98 6.14 12.91
C HIS A 38 -2.83 5.74 11.96
N VAL A 39 -3.10 5.40 10.69
CA VAL A 39 -2.03 4.94 9.78
C VAL A 39 -1.12 6.09 9.34
N SER A 40 -1.68 7.28 9.05
CA SER A 40 -0.87 8.45 8.71
C SER A 40 -0.04 8.95 9.90
N ASP A 41 -0.59 8.93 11.11
CA ASP A 41 0.15 9.26 12.33
C ASP A 41 1.24 8.23 12.64
N LEU A 42 0.96 6.94 12.42
CA LEU A 42 1.96 5.87 12.52
C LEU A 42 3.09 6.08 11.51
N ALA A 43 2.77 6.41 10.26
CA ALA A 43 3.78 6.70 9.24
C ALA A 43 4.65 7.90 9.64
N GLN A 44 4.07 8.99 10.14
CA GLN A 44 4.85 10.13 10.62
C GLN A 44 5.75 9.81 11.82
N ARG A 45 5.29 8.94 12.74
CA ARG A 45 6.07 8.55 13.93
C ARG A 45 7.18 7.54 13.64
N LEU A 46 6.92 6.60 12.72
CA LEU A 46 7.78 5.45 12.48
C LEU A 46 8.69 5.61 11.25
N LEU A 47 8.40 6.56 10.35
CA LEU A 47 9.26 6.93 9.23
C LEU A 47 9.89 8.30 9.50
N PRO A 48 10.89 8.39 10.41
CA PRO A 48 11.54 9.66 10.69
C PRO A 48 12.17 10.23 9.42
N GLN A 49 12.13 11.55 9.23
CA GLN A 49 12.74 12.21 8.07
C GLN A 49 14.24 11.90 7.91
N ALA A 50 14.93 11.59 9.02
CA ALA A 50 16.33 11.18 9.04
C ALA A 50 16.60 9.75 8.49
N SER A 51 15.56 8.99 8.11
CA SER A 51 15.70 7.63 7.59
C SER A 51 16.21 7.57 6.14
N GLY A 52 16.29 8.70 5.43
CA GLY A 52 16.62 8.74 4.00
C GLY A 52 15.45 8.37 3.08
N ILE A 53 14.23 8.25 3.63
CA ILE A 53 12.99 8.03 2.88
C ILE A 53 12.38 9.39 2.53
N GLY A 54 12.13 9.61 1.23
CA GLY A 54 11.50 10.84 0.73
C GLY A 54 9.99 10.70 0.56
N GLU A 55 9.53 9.60 -0.02
CA GLU A 55 8.11 9.34 -0.29
C GLU A 55 7.77 7.87 0.02
N TYR A 56 6.50 7.60 0.30
CA TYR A 56 6.00 6.24 0.46
C TYR A 56 4.60 6.10 -0.12
N ALA A 57 4.24 4.89 -0.52
CA ALA A 57 2.93 4.50 -0.98
C ALA A 57 2.60 3.12 -0.41
N MET A 58 1.31 2.91 -0.16
CA MET A 58 0.76 1.66 0.34
C MET A 58 -0.34 1.24 -0.63
N PHE A 59 -0.36 -0.04 -0.95
CA PHE A 59 -1.35 -0.65 -1.83
C PHE A 59 -1.96 -1.86 -1.14
N ASP A 60 -3.25 -2.11 -1.33
CA ASP A 60 -3.85 -3.37 -0.89
C ASP A 60 -3.47 -4.54 -1.81
N ARG A 61 -3.95 -5.74 -1.49
CA ARG A 61 -3.75 -6.95 -2.30
C ARG A 61 -4.34 -6.87 -3.71
N ASP A 62 -5.32 -5.99 -3.93
CA ASP A 62 -5.93 -5.75 -5.23
C ASP A 62 -5.16 -4.70 -6.05
N ALA A 63 -4.00 -4.25 -5.54
CA ALA A 63 -3.13 -3.25 -6.11
C ALA A 63 -3.77 -1.85 -6.20
N VAL A 64 -4.65 -1.53 -5.25
CA VAL A 64 -5.27 -0.21 -5.11
C VAL A 64 -4.57 0.57 -4.01
N ALA A 65 -4.22 1.82 -4.30
CA ALA A 65 -3.58 2.69 -3.32
C ALA A 65 -4.51 2.92 -2.11
N VAL A 66 -4.02 2.60 -0.92
CA VAL A 66 -4.78 2.83 0.32
C VAL A 66 -4.83 4.33 0.62
N HIS A 67 -5.93 4.80 1.20
CA HIS A 67 -6.17 6.23 1.45
C HIS A 67 -5.09 6.93 2.29
N ALA A 68 -4.38 6.21 3.16
CA ALA A 68 -3.31 6.76 3.98
C ALA A 68 -2.01 7.03 3.20
N SER A 69 -1.93 6.61 1.94
CA SER A 69 -0.78 6.86 1.07
C SER A 69 -0.75 8.31 0.56
N PRO A 70 0.41 8.99 0.59
CA PRO A 70 0.62 10.24 -0.13
C PRO A 70 0.18 10.12 -1.60
N ARG A 71 -0.87 10.87 -1.97
CA ARG A 71 -1.46 10.83 -3.32
C ARG A 71 -0.49 11.22 -4.43
N SER A 72 0.53 12.02 -4.12
CA SER A 72 1.53 12.49 -5.08
C SER A 72 2.38 11.35 -5.63
N PHE A 73 2.71 10.35 -4.81
CA PHE A 73 3.58 9.25 -5.19
C PHE A 73 2.79 8.01 -5.59
N ALA A 74 1.69 7.71 -4.90
CA ALA A 74 0.87 6.52 -5.20
C ALA A 74 0.25 6.55 -6.61
N LYS A 75 -0.01 7.75 -7.16
CA LYS A 75 -0.57 7.93 -8.51
C LYS A 75 0.43 7.63 -9.64
N ASP A 76 1.72 7.54 -9.34
CA ASP A 76 2.76 7.30 -10.34
C ASP A 76 2.78 5.81 -10.76
N PHE A 77 2.08 4.95 -10.02
CA PHE A 77 2.03 3.52 -10.25
C PHE A 77 0.71 3.10 -10.90
N GLU A 78 0.80 2.41 -12.03
CA GLU A 78 -0.33 1.72 -12.62
C GLU A 78 -0.66 0.44 -11.83
N ARG A 79 -1.93 0.05 -11.80
CA ARG A 79 -2.38 -1.12 -11.03
C ARG A 79 -1.64 -2.39 -11.44
N GLU A 80 -1.43 -2.59 -12.74
CA GLU A 80 -0.75 -3.74 -13.31
C GLU A 80 0.73 -3.82 -12.86
N GLN A 81 1.38 -2.67 -12.68
CA GLN A 81 2.75 -2.58 -12.20
C GLN A 81 2.86 -2.99 -10.72
N VAL A 82 1.90 -2.54 -9.90
CA VAL A 82 1.82 -2.91 -8.48
C VAL A 82 1.49 -4.41 -8.33
N ARG A 83 0.61 -4.96 -9.18
CA ARG A 83 0.34 -6.41 -9.22
C ARG A 83 1.59 -7.21 -9.58
N ALA A 84 2.32 -6.78 -10.60
CA ALA A 84 3.58 -7.43 -10.96
C ALA A 84 4.57 -7.44 -9.78
N LEU A 85 4.63 -6.36 -8.99
CA LEU A 85 5.47 -6.31 -7.79
C LEU A 85 4.97 -7.26 -6.68
N LEU A 86 3.66 -7.34 -6.44
CA LEU A 86 3.05 -8.33 -5.53
C LEU A 86 3.33 -9.77 -5.96
N ASP A 87 3.30 -10.05 -7.26
CA ASP A 87 3.57 -11.36 -7.82
C ASP A 87 5.02 -11.79 -7.58
N VAL A 88 5.98 -10.85 -7.55
CA VAL A 88 7.37 -11.14 -7.17
C VAL A 88 7.44 -11.69 -5.75
N PHE A 89 6.76 -11.05 -4.79
CA PHE A 89 6.73 -11.54 -3.40
C PHE A 89 6.00 -12.87 -3.28
N THR A 90 4.86 -13.01 -3.96
CA THR A 90 4.07 -14.26 -3.96
C THR A 90 4.91 -15.41 -4.49
N SER A 91 5.55 -15.24 -5.64
CA SER A 91 6.42 -16.23 -6.26
C SER A 91 7.61 -16.59 -5.37
N ALA A 92 8.20 -15.60 -4.71
CA ALA A 92 9.33 -15.83 -3.83
C ALA A 92 8.99 -16.47 -2.48
N THR A 93 7.74 -16.40 -2.05
CA THR A 93 7.25 -17.12 -0.87
C THR A 93 6.64 -18.48 -1.20
N ALA A 94 6.49 -18.81 -2.49
CA ALA A 94 5.89 -20.06 -2.91
C ALA A 94 6.84 -21.25 -2.67
N PRO A 95 6.36 -22.33 -2.03
CA PRO A 95 7.21 -23.47 -1.62
C PRO A 95 7.78 -24.27 -2.81
N SER A 96 7.22 -24.10 -4.01
CA SER A 96 7.59 -24.83 -5.23
C SER A 96 8.60 -24.10 -6.11
N VAL A 97 8.96 -22.85 -5.80
CA VAL A 97 9.86 -22.06 -6.66
C VAL A 97 11.29 -22.19 -6.14
N SER A 98 12.17 -22.74 -6.96
CA SER A 98 13.58 -22.85 -6.62
C SER A 98 14.25 -21.47 -6.60
N THR A 99 15.31 -21.34 -5.80
CA THR A 99 16.16 -20.13 -5.74
C THR A 99 16.67 -19.71 -7.11
N GLU A 100 16.96 -20.67 -7.99
CA GLU A 100 17.42 -20.43 -9.36
C GLU A 100 16.30 -19.88 -10.26
N LEU A 101 15.06 -20.36 -10.11
CA LEU A 101 13.90 -19.81 -10.82
C LEU A 101 13.58 -18.38 -10.36
N LEU A 102 13.70 -18.08 -9.06
CA LEU A 102 13.53 -16.73 -8.55
C LEU A 102 14.55 -15.75 -9.12
N LYS A 103 15.83 -16.15 -9.20
CA LYS A 103 16.89 -15.34 -9.82
C LYS A 103 16.66 -15.09 -11.31
N GLN A 104 15.92 -15.95 -11.99
CA GLN A 104 15.60 -15.80 -13.42
C GLN A 104 14.36 -14.95 -13.66
N HIS A 105 13.32 -15.09 -12.83
CA HIS A 105 12.05 -14.37 -12.98
C HIS A 105 12.05 -12.95 -12.36
N ALA A 106 12.90 -12.66 -11.38
CA ALA A 106 12.89 -11.39 -10.63
C ALA A 106 14.09 -10.48 -10.97
N LYS A 107 14.44 -10.30 -12.25
CA LYS A 107 15.59 -9.46 -12.63
C LYS A 107 15.23 -8.00 -12.82
N SER A 108 14.12 -7.70 -13.48
CA SER A 108 13.72 -6.32 -13.75
C SER A 108 12.21 -6.12 -13.76
N ILE A 109 11.78 -4.92 -13.37
CA ILE A 109 10.38 -4.47 -13.43
C ILE A 109 10.35 -3.00 -13.88
N THR A 110 9.37 -2.64 -14.67
CA THR A 110 9.15 -1.24 -15.06
C THR A 110 8.05 -0.64 -14.19
N LEU A 111 8.37 0.43 -13.46
CA LEU A 111 7.43 1.17 -12.61
C LEU A 111 7.49 2.64 -12.99
N ALA A 112 6.34 3.30 -13.17
CA ALA A 112 6.28 4.74 -13.47
C ALA A 112 7.24 5.17 -14.61
N THR A 113 7.30 4.40 -15.70
CA THR A 113 8.20 4.57 -16.86
C THR A 113 9.70 4.35 -16.60
N THR A 114 10.09 3.97 -15.39
CA THR A 114 11.48 3.66 -15.01
C THR A 114 11.70 2.16 -14.90
N ASP A 115 12.76 1.67 -15.54
CA ASP A 115 13.19 0.28 -15.39
C ASP A 115 14.01 0.13 -14.11
N TYR A 116 13.63 -0.85 -13.30
CA TYR A 116 14.30 -1.20 -12.06
C TYR A 116 14.86 -2.60 -12.15
N THR A 117 16.12 -2.77 -11.77
CA THR A 117 16.70 -4.07 -11.46
C THR A 117 16.34 -4.42 -10.02
N LEU A 118 15.69 -5.56 -9.80
CA LEU A 118 15.38 -6.00 -8.44
C LEU A 118 16.60 -6.69 -7.85
N SER A 119 16.97 -6.29 -6.64
CA SER A 119 17.87 -7.08 -5.80
C SER A 119 17.09 -7.68 -4.63
N GLY A 120 17.08 -9.02 -4.59
CA GLY A 120 16.49 -9.81 -3.50
C GLY A 120 17.36 -9.79 -2.24
N PRO A 121 16.79 -10.15 -1.07
CA PRO A 121 17.26 -9.74 0.24
C PRO A 121 18.63 -10.32 0.60
N ARG A 122 19.37 -9.57 1.43
CA ARG A 122 20.56 -10.10 2.12
C ARG A 122 20.15 -11.34 2.92
N GLY A 123 20.61 -12.53 2.51
CA GLY A 123 20.76 -13.67 3.41
C GLY A 123 19.67 -14.76 3.45
N ALA A 124 18.99 -15.06 2.34
CA ALA A 124 18.13 -16.27 2.24
C ALA A 124 17.06 -16.40 3.36
N GLN A 125 16.63 -15.28 3.95
CA GLN A 125 15.57 -15.28 4.94
C GLN A 125 14.23 -15.35 4.21
N HIS A 126 13.58 -16.50 4.33
CA HIS A 126 12.18 -16.68 4.00
C HIS A 126 11.34 -16.39 5.25
N PRO A 127 10.18 -15.73 5.10
CA PRO A 127 9.68 -15.10 3.87
C PRO A 127 10.46 -13.83 3.48
N LEU A 128 10.41 -13.46 2.19
CA LEU A 128 11.04 -12.22 1.71
C LEU A 128 10.47 -11.01 2.44
N GLU A 129 11.29 -10.35 3.26
CA GLU A 129 10.82 -9.18 4.02
C GLU A 129 10.87 -7.88 3.19
N ILE A 130 11.93 -7.67 2.39
CA ILE A 130 12.14 -6.42 1.64
C ILE A 130 12.88 -6.71 0.33
N ILE A 131 12.41 -6.12 -0.77
CA ILE A 131 13.12 -6.06 -2.06
C ILE A 131 13.62 -4.64 -2.30
N THR A 132 14.84 -4.51 -2.81
CA THR A 132 15.38 -3.21 -3.26
C THR A 132 15.32 -3.13 -4.78
N LEU A 133 14.78 -2.04 -5.32
CA LEU A 133 14.62 -1.79 -6.74
C LEU A 133 15.63 -0.70 -7.14
N HIS A 134 16.63 -1.10 -7.93
CA HIS A 134 17.71 -0.25 -8.41
C HIS A 134 17.36 0.32 -9.79
N PRO A 135 17.22 1.65 -9.93
CA PRO A 135 16.87 2.22 -11.22
C PRO A 135 17.99 2.03 -12.23
N SER A 136 17.63 1.84 -13.49
CA SER A 136 18.57 1.78 -14.62
C SER A 136 19.18 3.15 -14.95
N HIS A 137 18.48 4.23 -14.61
CA HIS A 137 18.93 5.61 -14.83
C HIS A 137 19.56 6.21 -13.57
N ALA A 138 20.73 6.85 -13.72
CA ALA A 138 21.51 7.42 -12.62
C ALA A 138 20.80 8.53 -11.81
N HIS A 139 19.71 9.10 -12.35
CA HIS A 139 18.96 10.19 -11.72
C HIS A 139 17.65 9.75 -11.05
N ALA A 140 17.24 8.50 -11.24
CA ALA A 140 16.06 7.98 -10.56
C ALA A 140 16.43 7.51 -9.15
N GLN A 141 15.50 7.64 -8.21
CA GLN A 141 15.71 7.19 -6.83
C GLN A 141 15.51 5.68 -6.69
N VAL A 142 16.23 5.10 -5.71
CA VAL A 142 16.05 3.69 -5.34
C VAL A 142 14.71 3.51 -4.65
N LEU A 143 14.00 2.44 -4.99
CA LEU A 143 12.78 2.06 -4.30
C LEU A 143 13.01 0.85 -3.39
N PHE A 144 12.27 0.78 -2.30
CA PHE A 144 12.20 -0.38 -1.41
C PHE A 144 10.75 -0.84 -1.35
N ALA A 145 10.52 -2.13 -1.54
CA ALA A 145 9.20 -2.72 -1.44
C ALA A 145 9.17 -3.75 -0.31
N ALA A 146 8.10 -3.76 0.48
CA ALA A 146 7.91 -4.69 1.59
C ALA A 146 6.45 -5.13 1.67
N PRO A 147 6.14 -6.43 1.64
CA PRO A 147 4.80 -6.93 1.82
C PRO A 147 4.48 -7.06 3.31
N THR A 148 3.21 -6.91 3.63
CA THR A 148 2.59 -7.26 4.91
C THR A 148 1.50 -8.30 4.66
N ALA A 149 0.67 -8.61 5.65
CA ALA A 149 -0.45 -9.53 5.45
C ALA A 149 -1.45 -8.98 4.43
N THR A 150 -1.77 -7.68 4.50
CA THR A 150 -2.83 -7.06 3.69
C THR A 150 -2.34 -5.98 2.73
N LEU A 151 -1.15 -5.43 2.97
CA LEU A 151 -0.60 -4.31 2.20
C LEU A 151 0.72 -4.66 1.48
N LEU A 152 0.96 -4.00 0.36
CA LEU A 152 2.28 -3.79 -0.22
C LEU A 152 2.71 -2.35 0.07
N LEU A 153 3.88 -2.22 0.69
CA LEU A 153 4.50 -0.95 1.01
C LEU A 153 5.60 -0.66 -0.02
N VAL A 154 5.64 0.55 -0.56
CA VAL A 154 6.66 1.02 -1.50
C VAL A 154 7.23 2.34 -0.98
N PHE A 155 8.55 2.39 -0.84
CA PHE A 155 9.28 3.56 -0.35
C PHE A 155 10.25 4.05 -1.40
N LYS A 156 10.33 5.36 -1.55
CA LYS A 156 11.27 6.05 -2.42
C LYS A 156 12.28 6.78 -1.55
N THR A 157 13.57 6.58 -1.83
CA THR A 157 14.61 7.31 -1.11
C THR A 157 14.52 8.81 -1.40
N ALA A 158 14.95 9.64 -0.46
CA ALA A 158 15.07 11.07 -0.68
C ALA A 158 16.11 11.36 -1.79
N PRO A 159 16.03 12.52 -2.49
CA PRO A 159 17.11 12.98 -3.35
C PRO A 159 18.44 12.94 -2.60
N ASP A 160 19.52 12.60 -3.31
CA ASP A 160 20.90 12.54 -2.78
C ASP A 160 21.17 11.47 -1.70
N THR A 161 20.19 10.60 -1.40
CA THR A 161 20.43 9.45 -0.51
C THR A 161 21.34 8.44 -1.20
N ASP A 162 22.52 8.18 -0.63
CA ASP A 162 23.40 7.13 -1.12
C ASP A 162 22.81 5.75 -0.79
N ALA A 163 22.04 5.20 -1.73
CA ALA A 163 21.46 3.86 -1.63
C ALA A 163 22.32 2.79 -2.35
N SER A 164 23.62 3.06 -2.54
CA SER A 164 24.57 2.12 -3.15
C SER A 164 24.81 0.87 -2.29
N TYR A 165 25.53 -0.10 -2.85
CA TYR A 165 25.78 -1.37 -2.17
C TYR A 165 26.66 -1.16 -0.92
N GLN A 166 26.07 -1.41 0.27
CA GLN A 166 26.70 -1.35 1.61
C GLN A 166 26.83 0.03 2.27
N SER A 167 26.20 1.10 1.76
CA SER A 167 26.16 2.38 2.47
C SER A 167 25.40 2.30 3.81
N ASN A 168 25.70 3.22 4.74
CA ASN A 168 25.02 3.32 6.04
C ASN A 168 23.58 3.80 5.86
N GLU A 169 23.39 4.70 4.90
CA GLU A 169 22.12 5.30 4.52
C GLU A 169 21.16 4.21 4.00
N LYS A 170 21.63 3.29 3.15
CA LYS A 170 20.83 2.13 2.72
C LYS A 170 20.41 1.26 3.89
N GLN A 171 21.28 1.05 4.87
CA GLN A 171 20.95 0.26 6.07
C GLN A 171 19.93 0.98 6.96
N GLY A 172 20.02 2.31 7.06
CA GLY A 172 19.04 3.15 7.73
C GLY A 172 17.66 3.06 7.08
N VAL A 173 17.58 3.24 5.76
CA VAL A 173 16.34 3.09 4.99
C VAL A 173 15.77 1.68 5.18
N TRP A 174 16.60 0.64 5.02
CA TRP A 174 16.16 -0.75 5.15
C TRP A 174 15.59 -1.05 6.54
N THR A 175 16.25 -0.56 7.59
CA THR A 175 15.79 -0.72 8.98
C THR A 175 14.47 -0.01 9.21
N ALA A 176 14.32 1.22 8.72
CA ALA A 176 13.08 1.99 8.84
C ALA A 176 11.91 1.28 8.13
N VAL A 177 12.13 0.81 6.89
CA VAL A 177 11.13 0.04 6.13
C VAL A 177 10.71 -1.22 6.89
N ARG A 178 11.68 -1.97 7.43
CA ARG A 178 11.41 -3.19 8.20
C ARG A 178 10.60 -2.91 9.47
N SER A 179 11.01 -1.92 10.25
CA SER A 179 10.32 -1.53 11.48
C SER A 179 8.90 -1.09 11.21
N PHE A 180 8.68 -0.31 10.14
CA PHE A 180 7.34 0.14 9.77
C PHE A 180 6.45 -1.01 9.29
N ALA A 181 6.96 -1.89 8.42
CA ALA A 181 6.23 -3.08 7.98
C ALA A 181 5.86 -4.01 9.14
N SER A 182 6.77 -4.19 10.10
CA SER A 182 6.54 -4.97 11.32
C SER A 182 5.46 -4.35 12.21
N ALA A 183 5.48 -3.02 12.40
CA ALA A 183 4.47 -2.32 13.20
C ALA A 183 3.07 -2.43 12.58
N LEU A 184 2.95 -2.32 11.25
CA LEU A 184 1.68 -2.54 10.55
C LEU A 184 1.20 -3.99 10.69
N SER A 185 2.11 -4.95 10.55
CA SER A 185 1.79 -6.38 10.72
C SER A 185 1.28 -6.70 12.13
N GLN A 186 1.81 -6.04 13.16
CA GLN A 186 1.38 -6.22 14.55
C GLN A 186 -0.05 -5.74 14.82
N ILE A 187 -0.54 -4.77 14.05
CA ILE A 187 -1.93 -4.29 14.13
C ILE A 187 -2.85 -4.97 13.11
N GLY A 188 -2.35 -6.02 12.42
CA GLY A 188 -3.12 -6.83 11.48
C GLY A 188 -3.21 -6.24 10.06
N LEU A 189 -2.36 -5.25 9.73
CA LEU A 189 -2.26 -4.65 8.40
C LEU A 189 -1.09 -5.27 7.62
#